data_AF-A0A436V3R0-F1
#
_entry.id   AF-A0A436V3R0-F1
#
_cell.length_a   1.000
_cell.length_b   1.000
_cell.length_c   1.000
_cell.angle_alpha   90.00
_cell.angle_beta   90.00
_cell.angle_gamma   90.00
#
_symmetry.space_group_name_H-M   'P 1'
#
loop_
_entity.id
_entity.type
_entity.pdbx_description
1 polymer ?
#
loop_
_entity_poly.entity_id
_entity_poly.type
_entity_poly.pdbx_seq_one_letter_code
_entity_poly.pdbx_strand_id
1 'polypeptide(L)'
;FISHNLAVVDYMADRIAVMCGGRIVELAPREILLRRPIHPYTRSLVAAVPFPDLDRPMDFKTLKLGGASDTSAWGPQFRDEGEEDTLSPLDLGGGHLVLARRSADVSELRP
;
A
#
# COMPACT_ATOMS: atom_id res chain seq x y z
N PHE A 1 0.03 -6.02 17.03
CA PHE A 1 1.48 -5.81 16.87
C PHE A 1 1.68 -4.69 15.86
N ILE A 2 2.55 -3.71 16.14
CA ILE A 2 2.85 -2.58 15.23
C ILE A 2 4.36 -2.57 15.03
N SER A 3 4.82 -2.52 13.78
CA SER A 3 6.24 -2.52 13.42
C SER A 3 6.45 -1.76 12.11
N HIS A 4 7.64 -1.16 11.99
CA HIS A 4 8.11 -0.53 10.75
C HIS A 4 8.96 -1.50 9.90
N ASN A 5 9.30 -2.67 10.43
CA ASN A 5 10.07 -3.69 9.71
C ASN A 5 9.11 -4.72 9.09
N LEU A 6 8.97 -4.66 7.77
CA LEU A 6 8.04 -5.51 7.02
C LEU A 6 8.42 -7.01 7.08
N ALA A 7 9.71 -7.35 7.23
CA ALA A 7 10.14 -8.75 7.35
C ALA A 7 9.65 -9.39 8.65
N VAL A 8 9.63 -8.63 9.75
CA VAL A 8 9.06 -9.10 11.03
C VAL A 8 7.56 -9.24 10.91
N VAL A 9 6.90 -8.29 10.25
CA VAL A 9 5.44 -8.33 10.05
C VAL A 9 5.03 -9.53 9.19
N ASP A 10 5.74 -9.81 8.10
CA ASP A 10 5.48 -10.97 7.24
C ASP A 10 5.56 -12.31 8.01
N TYR A 11 6.52 -12.43 8.91
CA TYR A 11 6.70 -13.64 9.71
C TYR A 11 5.61 -13.82 10.78
N MET A 12 5.09 -12.73 11.36
CA MET A 12 4.25 -12.79 12.56
C MET A 12 2.74 -12.58 12.31
N ALA A 13 2.34 -11.94 11.20
CA ALA A 13 0.98 -11.43 11.04
C ALA A 13 0.17 -12.19 9.99
N ASP A 14 -1.06 -12.61 10.32
CA ASP A 14 -1.99 -13.17 9.33
C ASP A 14 -2.51 -12.11 8.35
N ARG A 15 -2.74 -10.90 8.86
CA ARG A 15 -3.23 -9.74 8.11
C ARG A 15 -2.39 -8.52 8.43
N ILE A 16 -2.17 -7.68 7.43
CA ILE A 16 -1.33 -6.49 7.53
C ILE A 16 -2.18 -5.27 7.20
N ALA A 17 -2.23 -4.31 8.13
CA ALA A 17 -2.76 -2.97 7.89
C ALA A 17 -1.58 -2.01 7.67
N VAL A 18 -1.62 -1.26 6.57
CA VAL A 18 -0.64 -0.21 6.26
C VAL A 18 -1.30 1.13 6.52
N MET A 19 -0.59 2.02 7.22
CA MET A 19 -1.08 3.34 7.57
C MET A 19 -0.17 4.44 7.03
N CYS A 20 -0.77 5.54 6.58
CA CYS A 20 -0.07 6.76 6.20
C CYS A 20 -0.90 7.97 6.68
N GLY A 21 -0.25 8.98 7.28
CA GLY A 21 -0.93 10.20 7.72
C GLY A 21 -2.10 9.96 8.70
N GLY A 22 -2.02 8.91 9.54
CA GLY A 22 -3.08 8.57 10.50
C GLY A 22 -4.26 7.79 9.92
N ARG A 23 -4.24 7.42 8.63
CA ARG A 23 -5.30 6.63 7.97
C ARG A 23 -4.79 5.27 7.55
N ILE A 24 -5.64 4.23 7.63
CA ILE A 24 -5.36 2.92 7.01
C ILE A 24 -5.52 3.09 5.51
N VAL A 25 -4.43 2.91 4.76
CA VAL A 25 -4.42 3.05 3.30
C VAL A 25 -4.62 1.72 2.60
N GLU A 26 -4.26 0.61 3.24
CA GLU A 26 -4.42 -0.74 2.69
C GLU A 26 -4.45 -1.78 3.82
N LEU A 27 -5.32 -2.78 3.70
CA LEU A 27 -5.45 -3.90 4.63
C LEU A 27 -5.67 -5.18 3.82
N ALA A 28 -4.82 -6.18 3.95
CA ALA A 28 -5.04 -7.47 3.30
C ALA A 28 -4.37 -8.62 4.08
N PRO A 29 -4.67 -9.89 3.75
CA PRO A 29 -3.84 -11.01 4.14
C PRO A 29 -2.37 -10.76 3.75
N ARG A 30 -1.42 -11.18 4.59
CA ARG A 30 0.02 -10.90 4.36
C ARG A 30 0.50 -11.32 2.96
N GLU A 31 0.03 -12.46 2.48
CA GLU A 31 0.40 -13.03 1.18
C GLU A 31 -0.07 -12.17 0.00
N ILE A 32 -1.23 -11.51 0.15
CA ILE A 32 -1.79 -10.62 -0.87
C ILE A 32 -1.08 -9.27 -0.80
N LEU A 33 -0.95 -8.69 0.39
CA LEU A 33 -0.38 -7.35 0.56
C LEU A 33 1.07 -7.28 0.09
N LEU A 34 1.86 -8.31 0.37
CA LEU A 34 3.29 -8.34 0.01
C LEU A 34 3.53 -8.71 -1.46
N ARG A 35 2.62 -9.45 -2.10
CA ARG A 35 2.78 -9.88 -3.50
C ARG A 35 2.12 -8.95 -4.50
N ARG A 36 0.95 -8.40 -4.16
CA ARG A 36 0.12 -7.55 -5.03
C ARG A 36 -0.36 -6.30 -4.28
N PRO A 37 0.55 -5.47 -3.74
CA PRO A 37 0.17 -4.21 -3.12
C PRO A 37 -0.49 -3.28 -4.15
N ILE A 38 -1.56 -2.61 -3.76
CA ILE A 38 -2.36 -1.76 -4.64
C ILE A 38 -2.09 -0.29 -4.38
N HIS A 39 -2.12 0.13 -3.11
CA HIS A 39 -1.95 1.53 -2.77
C HIS A 39 -0.51 1.97 -3.12
N PRO A 40 -0.32 3.14 -3.76
CA PRO A 40 1.01 3.62 -4.17
C PRO A 40 2.02 3.63 -3.02
N TYR A 41 1.57 4.07 -1.83
CA TYR A 41 2.37 4.02 -0.61
C TYR A 41 2.84 2.60 -0.23
N THR A 42 1.92 1.62 -0.21
CA THR A 42 2.26 0.23 0.10
C THR A 42 3.20 -0.37 -0.93
N ARG A 43 3.00 -0.06 -2.23
CA ARG A 43 3.92 -0.48 -3.30
C ARG A 43 5.34 0.02 -3.05
N SER A 44 5.49 1.29 -2.68
CA SER A 44 6.80 1.85 -2.34
C SER A 44 7.42 1.20 -1.11
N LEU A 45 6.63 0.90 -0.07
CA LEU A 45 7.13 0.20 1.12
C LEU A 45 7.63 -1.20 0.80
N VAL A 46 6.83 -1.99 0.06
CA VAL A 46 7.21 -3.35 -0.34
C VAL A 46 8.45 -3.34 -1.25
N ALA A 47 8.53 -2.40 -2.19
CA ALA A 47 9.69 -2.26 -3.08
C ALA A 47 10.98 -1.87 -2.32
N ALA A 48 10.85 -1.21 -1.18
CA ALA A 48 11.98 -0.83 -0.32
C ALA A 48 12.48 -1.97 0.58
N VAL A 49 11.76 -3.09 0.65
CA VAL A 49 12.21 -4.25 1.43
C VAL A 49 13.26 -5.00 0.62
N PRO A 50 14.49 -5.15 1.14
CA PRO A 50 15.50 -5.98 0.51
C PRO A 50 15.06 -7.45 0.58
N PHE A 51 14.80 -8.05 -0.57
CA PHE A 51 14.71 -9.50 -0.67
C PHE A 51 16.13 -10.06 -0.84
N PRO A 52 16.52 -11.09 -0.06
CA PRO A 52 17.77 -11.80 -0.28
C PRO A 52 17.62 -12.73 -1.49
N ASP A 53 17.45 -12.12 -2.66
CA ASP A 53 17.36 -12.78 -3.96
C ASP A 53 18.45 -12.19 -4.85
N LEU A 54 19.47 -12.99 -5.16
CA LEU A 54 20.60 -12.57 -5.99
C LEU A 54 20.17 -12.29 -7.44
N ASP A 55 19.05 -12.87 -7.89
CA ASP A 55 18.52 -12.71 -9.24
C ASP A 55 17.57 -11.50 -9.36
N ARG A 56 17.21 -10.87 -8.23
CA ARG A 56 16.36 -9.68 -8.18
C ARG A 56 17.03 -8.52 -7.42
N PRO A 57 18.09 -7.90 -8.01
CA PRO A 57 18.78 -6.78 -7.38
C PRO A 57 17.81 -5.62 -7.10
N MET A 58 17.99 -4.96 -5.96
CA MET A 58 17.20 -3.79 -5.58
C MET A 58 17.36 -2.67 -6.61
N ASP A 59 16.23 -2.15 -7.09
CA ASP A 59 16.23 -1.00 -8.01
C ASP A 59 16.17 0.32 -7.23
N PHE A 60 17.35 0.86 -6.94
CA PHE A 60 17.51 2.15 -6.26
C PHE A 60 16.93 3.34 -7.02
N LYS A 61 16.72 3.24 -8.35
CA LYS A 61 16.10 4.34 -9.12
C LYS A 61 14.61 4.49 -8.81
N THR A 62 13.96 3.40 -8.41
CA THR A 62 12.54 3.36 -8.08
C THR A 62 12.28 3.78 -6.62
N LEU A 63 13.29 3.73 -5.75
CA LEU A 63 13.21 4.10 -4.34
C LEU A 63 13.27 5.61 -4.11
N LYS A 64 12.23 6.37 -4.48
CA LYS A 64 11.99 7.71 -3.93
C LYS A 64 11.37 7.60 -2.54
N LEU A 65 12.15 7.12 -1.56
CA LEU A 65 11.68 6.78 -0.22
C LEU A 65 11.13 8.00 0.58
N GLY A 66 11.53 9.22 0.20
CA GLY A 66 11.03 10.46 0.81
C GLY A 66 9.75 11.04 0.20
N GLY A 67 9.30 10.54 -0.96
CA GLY A 67 8.13 11.07 -1.68
C GLY A 67 6.92 10.15 -1.68
N ALA A 68 7.05 8.90 -1.21
CA ALA A 68 5.94 7.97 -1.22
C ALA A 68 4.80 8.38 -0.28
N SER A 69 5.11 9.10 0.80
CA SER A 69 4.13 9.67 1.74
C SER A 69 3.55 11.00 1.25
N ASP A 70 4.13 11.60 0.20
CA ASP A 70 3.59 12.80 -0.43
C ASP A 70 2.33 12.41 -1.20
N THR A 71 1.18 12.79 -0.64
CA THR A 71 -0.13 12.47 -1.22
C THR A 71 -0.30 13.09 -2.61
N SER A 72 0.43 14.18 -2.89
CA SER A 72 0.44 14.83 -4.21
C SER A 72 1.13 14.00 -5.30
N ALA A 73 1.74 12.87 -4.96
CA ALA A 73 2.31 11.91 -5.90
C ALA A 73 1.37 10.71 -6.19
N TRP A 74 0.28 10.52 -5.45
CA TRP A 74 -0.58 9.34 -5.59
C TRP A 74 -1.51 9.42 -6.82
N GLY A 75 -2.08 8.32 -7.30
CA GLY A 75 -3.14 8.43 -8.31
C GLY A 75 -4.33 9.28 -7.80
N PRO A 76 -5.09 9.98 -8.66
CA PRO A 76 -6.25 10.79 -8.25
C PRO A 76 -7.28 10.00 -7.44
N GLN A 77 -7.39 8.69 -7.68
CA GLN A 77 -8.26 7.78 -6.94
C GLN A 77 -7.83 7.53 -5.49
N PHE A 78 -6.64 7.96 -5.07
CA PHE A 78 -6.12 7.76 -3.72
C PHE A 78 -6.00 9.05 -2.90
N ARG A 79 -6.40 10.21 -3.45
CA ARG A 79 -6.25 11.52 -2.79
C ARG A 79 -7.58 12.05 -2.28
N ASP A 80 -7.55 12.77 -1.16
CA ASP A 80 -8.61 13.70 -0.78
C ASP A 80 -8.30 15.05 -1.44
N GLU A 81 -9.16 15.54 -2.33
CA GLU A 81 -8.99 16.86 -2.97
C GLU A 81 -9.36 18.00 -2.01
N GLY A 82 -8.96 17.89 -0.74
CA GLY A 82 -9.37 18.82 0.34
C GLY A 82 -10.80 18.64 0.84
N GLU A 83 -11.54 17.66 0.32
CA GLU A 83 -12.89 17.31 0.77
C GLU A 83 -12.83 16.16 1.79
N GLU A 84 -13.24 16.45 3.04
CA GLU A 84 -13.45 15.42 4.05
C GLU A 84 -14.51 14.39 3.57
N ASP A 85 -14.27 13.11 3.84
CA ASP A 85 -15.14 11.96 3.53
C ASP A 85 -15.20 11.49 2.05
N THR A 86 -14.30 11.95 1.17
CA THR A 86 -14.19 11.46 -0.22
C THR A 86 -13.59 10.06 -0.35
N LEU A 87 -12.73 9.67 0.59
CA LEU A 87 -12.05 8.38 0.59
C LEU A 87 -12.79 7.36 1.45
N SER A 88 -12.92 6.13 0.95
CA SER A 88 -13.48 5.00 1.67
C SER A 88 -12.67 3.73 1.43
N PRO A 89 -12.64 2.78 2.39
CA PRO A 89 -12.11 1.45 2.12
C PRO A 89 -12.94 0.75 1.03
N LEU A 90 -12.33 0.42 -0.10
CA LEU A 90 -12.91 -0.36 -1.17
C LEU A 90 -12.43 -1.82 -1.05
N ASP A 91 -13.37 -2.78 -1.07
CA ASP A 91 -13.06 -4.20 -1.02
C ASP A 91 -12.80 -4.76 -2.42
N LEU A 92 -11.58 -5.24 -2.65
CA LEU A 92 -11.15 -5.87 -3.90
C LEU A 92 -11.46 -7.37 -3.95
N GLY A 93 -12.00 -7.92 -2.85
CA GLY A 93 -12.22 -9.34 -2.61
C GLY A 93 -11.11 -9.96 -1.75
N GLY A 94 -11.41 -11.11 -1.13
CA GLY A 94 -10.42 -11.87 -0.34
C GLY A 94 -9.93 -11.16 0.92
N GLY A 95 -10.69 -10.18 1.42
CA GLY A 95 -10.32 -9.39 2.60
C GLY A 95 -9.27 -8.32 2.32
N HIS A 96 -9.08 -7.94 1.04
CA HIS A 96 -8.18 -6.89 0.57
C HIS A 96 -8.93 -5.57 0.44
N LEU A 97 -8.77 -4.71 1.43
CA LEU A 97 -9.33 -3.36 1.47
C LEU A 97 -8.27 -2.33 1.09
N VAL A 98 -8.64 -1.37 0.24
CA VAL A 98 -7.76 -0.28 -0.18
C VAL A 98 -8.49 1.05 0.00
N LEU A 99 -7.84 2.03 0.62
CA LEU A 99 -8.39 3.37 0.75
C LEU A 99 -8.35 4.05 -0.63
N ALA A 100 -9.52 4.34 -1.20
CA ALA A 100 -9.66 5.00 -2.49
C ALA A 100 -10.90 5.91 -2.48
N ARG A 101 -11.05 6.76 -3.50
CA ARG A 101 -12.25 7.59 -3.68
C ARG A 101 -13.47 6.69 -3.76
N ARG A 102 -14.58 7.10 -3.13
CA ARG A 102 -15.88 6.41 -3.22
C ARG A 102 -16.37 6.22 -4.66
N SER A 103 -15.99 7.12 -5.54
CA SER A 103 -16.34 7.07 -6.97
C SER A 103 -15.43 6.18 -7.81
N ALA A 104 -14.33 5.66 -7.26
CA ALA A 104 -13.39 4.83 -7.99
C ALA A 104 -13.99 3.43 -8.22
N ASP A 105 -13.85 2.92 -9.44
CA ASP A 105 -14.23 1.55 -9.75
C ASP A 105 -13.13 0.57 -9.29
N VAL A 106 -13.51 -0.60 -8.80
CA VAL A 106 -12.56 -1.68 -8.40
C VAL A 106 -11.61 -2.05 -9.55
N SER A 107 -12.09 -1.98 -10.79
CA SER A 107 -11.30 -2.24 -12.00
C SER A 107 -10.18 -1.23 -12.22
N GLU A 108 -10.33 0.01 -11.75
CA GLU A 108 -9.31 1.07 -11.83
C GLU A 108 -8.16 0.86 -10.83
N LEU A 109 -8.39 0.03 -9.81
CA LEU A 109 -7.41 -0.29 -8.77
C LEU A 109 -6.62 -1.56 -9.06
N ARG A 110 -7.07 -2.38 -10.01
CA ARG A 110 -6.36 -3.59 -10.43
C ARG A 110 -5.27 -3.22 -11.45
N PRO A 111 -3.98 -3.56 -11.22
CA PRO A 111 -2.91 -3.29 -12.16
C PRO A 111 -3.02 -4.11 -13.45
#